data_AF-A6BG19-F1
#
_entry.id   AF-A6BG19-F1
#
_cell.length_a   1.000
_cell.length_b   1.000
_cell.length_c   1.000
_cell.angle_alpha   90.00
_cell.angle_beta   90.00
_cell.angle_gamma   90.00
#
_symmetry.space_group_name_H-M   'P 1'
#
loop_
_entity.id
_entity.type
_entity.pdbx_description
1 polymer ?
#
loop_
_entity_poly.entity_id
_entity_poly.type
_entity_poly.pdbx_seq_one_letter_code
_entity_poly.pdbx_strand_id
1 'polypeptide(L)' 'MEELAMKGFNTGDGYMGMVDGEYILFASEADYYDYVND' A
#
# COMPACT_ATOMS: atom_id res chain seq x y z
N MET A 1 16.56 -15.50 9.41
CA MET A 1 16.23 -14.64 8.26
C MET A 1 14.79 -14.29 8.48
N GLU A 2 14.53 -13.13 9.07
CA GLU A 2 13.16 -12.74 9.40
C GLU A 2 12.44 -12.55 8.07
N GLU A 3 11.50 -13.44 7.79
CA GLU A 3 10.64 -13.38 6.63
C GLU A 3 9.84 -12.08 6.78
N LEU A 4 10.21 -11.06 6.01
CA LEU A 4 9.43 -9.83 5.87
C LEU A 4 8.13 -10.20 5.13
N ALA A 5 7.27 -10.98 5.78
CA ALA A 5 5.90 -11.19 5.34
C ALA A 5 5.30 -9.80 5.23
N MET A 6 5.03 -9.35 4.01
CA MET A 6 4.31 -8.10 3.80
C MET A 6 3.05 -8.16 4.67
N LYS A 7 2.95 -7.24 5.64
CA LYS A 7 1.81 -7.11 6.54
C LYS A 7 0.65 -6.49 5.75
N GLY A 8 0.18 -7.19 4.73
CA GLY A 8 -1.00 -6.81 3.98
C GLY A 8 -2.22 -7.06 4.86
N PHE A 9 -3.01 -6.01 5.11
CA PHE A 9 -4.32 -6.16 5.74
C PHE A 9 -5.35 -6.40 4.63
N ASN A 10 -6.19 -7.43 4.77
CA ASN A 10 -7.37 -7.57 3.93
C ASN A 10 -8.36 -6.48 4.33
N THR A 11 -8.48 -5.43 3.51
CA THR A 11 -9.54 -4.45 3.64
C THR A 11 -10.56 -4.67 2.52
N GLY A 12 -11.85 -4.63 2.85
CA GLY A 12 -12.93 -4.76 1.87
C GLY A 12 -13.01 -3.55 0.92
N ASP A 13 -12.50 -2.41 1.39
CA ASP A 13 -12.46 -1.12 0.70
C ASP A 13 -11.14 -0.40 1.03
N GLY A 14 -10.54 0.29 0.07
CA GLY A 14 -9.29 1.04 0.25
C GLY A 14 -8.94 1.86 -0.99
N TYR A 15 -7.79 2.52 -0.98
CA TYR A 15 -7.33 3.34 -2.11
C TYR A 15 -6.33 2.55 -2.96
N MET A 16 -6.60 2.41 -4.27
CA MET A 16 -5.64 1.80 -5.20
C MET A 16 -4.67 2.85 -5.71
N GLY A 17 -3.48 2.89 -5.11
CA GLY A 17 -2.38 3.78 -5.51
C GLY A 17 -1.50 3.16 -6.60
N MET A 18 -0.86 3.97 -7.43
CA MET A 18 0.06 3.53 -8.48
C MET A 18 1.51 3.64 -7.99
N VAL A 19 2.24 2.53 -7.96
CA VAL A 19 3.65 2.47 -7.56
C VAL A 19 4.41 1.67 -8.60
N ASP A 20 5.45 2.27 -9.19
CA ASP A 20 6.31 1.61 -10.19
C ASP A 20 5.58 0.93 -11.37
N GLY A 21 4.41 1.46 -11.75
CA GLY A 21 3.60 0.93 -12.86
C GLY A 21 2.61 -0.18 -12.46
N GLU A 22 2.51 -0.51 -11.17
CA GLU A 22 1.55 -1.45 -10.61
C GLU A 22 0.59 -0.77 -9.63
N TYR A 23 -0.65 -1.27 -9.55
CA TYR A 23 -1.63 -0.81 -8.57
C TYR A 23 -1.46 -1.57 -7.25
N ILE A 24 -1.25 -0.83 -6.15
CA ILE A 24 -1.10 -1.35 -4.79
C ILE A 24 -2.25 -0.82 -3.92
N LEU A 25 -2.79 -1.67 -3.04
CA LEU A 25 -3.89 -1.32 -2.15
C LEU A 25 -3.37 -0.66 -0.87
N PHE A 26 -3.83 0.56 -0.62
CA PHE A 26 -3.57 1.33 0.60
C PHE A 26 -4.83 1.42 1.46
N ALA A 27 -4.64 1.65 2.76
CA ALA A 27 -5.75 1.86 3.69
C ALA A 27 -6.52 3.16 3.37
N SER A 28 -5.84 4.21 2.89
CA SER A 28 -6.43 5.47 2.44
C SER A 28 -5.57 6.16 1.37
N GLU A 29 -6.12 7.20 0.72
CA GLU A 29 -5.38 8.06 -0.21
C GLU A 29 -4.21 8.78 0.48
N ALA A 30 -4.37 9.16 1.76
CA ALA A 30 -3.31 9.79 2.54
C ALA A 30 -2.12 8.84 2.74
N ASP A 31 -2.37 7.57 3.05
CA ASP A 31 -1.31 6.56 3.20
C ASP A 31 -0.54 6.32 1.90
N TYR A 32 -1.22 6.42 0.74
CA TYR A 32 -0.56 6.38 -0.55
C TYR A 32 0.35 7.59 -0.75
N TYR A 33 -0.12 8.80 -0.45
CA TYR A 33 0.68 10.01 -0.57
C TYR A 33 1.88 10.02 0.37
N ASP A 34 1.71 9.56 1.61
CA ASP A 34 2.81 9.42 2.55
C ASP A 34 3.86 8.42 2.02
N TYR A 35 3.43 7.32 1.39
CA TYR A 35 4.34 6.32 0.81
C TYR A 35 5.12 6.83 -0.42
N VAL A 36 4.50 7.60 -1.33
CA VAL A 36 5.17 8.05 -2.57
C VAL A 36 5.98 9.33 -2.42
N ASN A 37 5.77 10.08 -1.34
CA ASN A 37 6.47 11.35 -1.09
C ASN A 37 7.63 11.24 -0.08
N ASP A 38 7.86 10.07 0.50
CA ASP A 38 9.09 9.71 1.24
C ASP A 38 10.24 9.32 0.29
#